data_AF-A0A8D8Y5P3-F1
#
_entry.id   AF-A0A8D8Y5P3-F1
#
_cell.length_a   1.000
_cell.length_b   1.000
_cell.length_c   1.000
_cell.angle_alpha   90.00
_cell.angle_beta   90.00
_cell.angle_gamma   90.00
#
_symmetry.space_group_name_H-M   'P 1'
#
loop_
_entity.id
_entity.type
_entity.pdbx_description
1 polymer ?
#
loop_
_entity_poly.entity_id
_entity_poly.type
_entity_poly.pdbx_seq_one_letter_code
_entity_poly.pdbx_strand_id
1 'polypeptide(L)'
;MLQQVKEKAPDIYAFLFQCYRSPSYLFFGNDIITSETGCQQGDPCGPLLFSLSVQPIVESITTEFNMWYLDDATLADSPTTVFENFEKLQKSANNMGLKVNFNKCELYLGEDILNKEIVIQSFSSISPGIRIVSKSEFSLLGSPICEEGFLSFTSPKIEQLKLMISRLTDVNAHTAYLLLKNCFMIPKLTYLLRTSPFWKFVGMMNSIDELLHDSLQAILNISLDKKQWNQATLPINNGGIGIRNVTDIALPAFLSSAHGVSTLVSQVLHFLDQETPIHLVNEAKENWKQINGDHLPEELHVQKCWDIININRIVLEMQPETSVDTARLKALQEKESGAWLKAFPSKNIGTFMENRSFRACMALRLGCKFVKKHKCECGIVVDENGIHGLNCTKSKGRFSRHSELNDIIHRSLASISIPSSLEPSGLSRDDGKRPDGMTLVPWSHGQSLVWDSTCVNTFADTYLKYTKETAGYAAEEAAKRKMKKYITITEQNYIFAPLSFETMGPWSSGTKKIVKKIGEKLTQLTGTTKSKSFLAQRLSLAIQRGNAASVLGTLPTCVGMEEVFYC
;
A
#
# COMPACT_ATOMS: atom_id res chain seq x y z
N MET A 1 -8.74 23.94 -32.92
CA MET A 1 -7.97 22.74 -32.51
C MET A 1 -6.82 22.39 -33.46
N LEU A 2 -7.03 21.79 -34.64
CA LEU A 2 -5.93 21.29 -35.49
C LEU A 2 -4.92 22.38 -35.93
N GLN A 3 -5.37 23.62 -36.10
CA GLN A 3 -4.47 24.75 -36.34
C GLN A 3 -3.50 24.98 -35.17
N GLN A 4 -3.99 24.97 -33.92
CA GLN A 4 -3.15 25.11 -32.73
C GLN A 4 -2.14 23.96 -32.60
N VAL A 5 -2.54 22.74 -32.97
CA VAL A 5 -1.61 21.59 -33.03
C VAL A 5 -0.50 21.84 -34.04
N LYS A 6 -0.84 22.31 -35.25
CA LYS A 6 0.14 22.60 -36.30
C LYS A 6 1.17 23.65 -35.86
N GLU A 7 0.73 24.65 -35.11
CA GLU A 7 1.56 25.77 -34.65
C GLU A 7 2.43 25.40 -33.45
N LYS A 8 1.86 24.72 -32.44
CA LYS A 8 2.51 24.51 -31.13
C LYS A 8 3.11 23.11 -30.98
N ALA A 9 2.66 22.13 -31.75
CA ALA A 9 3.10 20.74 -31.69
C ALA A 9 3.14 20.09 -33.10
N PRO A 10 3.94 20.62 -34.04
CA PRO A 10 3.93 20.20 -35.44
C PRO A 10 4.27 18.71 -35.64
N ASP A 11 5.10 18.13 -34.78
CA ASP A 11 5.57 16.75 -34.89
C ASP A 11 4.43 15.72 -34.83
N ILE A 12 3.35 16.02 -34.09
CA ILE A 12 2.18 15.14 -33.94
C ILE A 12 1.02 15.53 -34.88
N TYR A 13 1.16 16.63 -35.62
CA TYR A 13 0.10 17.17 -36.46
C TYR A 13 -0.38 16.16 -37.51
N ALA A 14 0.53 15.48 -38.21
CA ALA A 14 0.15 14.56 -39.28
C ALA A 14 -0.74 13.41 -38.78
N PHE A 15 -0.41 12.87 -37.60
CA PHE A 15 -1.21 11.83 -36.94
C PHE A 15 -2.58 12.39 -36.52
N LEU A 16 -2.61 13.50 -35.79
CA LEU A 16 -3.85 14.10 -35.30
C LEU A 16 -4.75 14.60 -36.41
N PHE A 17 -4.18 15.09 -37.51
CA PHE A 17 -4.92 15.47 -38.71
C PHE A 17 -5.62 14.25 -39.31
N GLN A 18 -4.97 13.09 -39.39
CA GLN A 18 -5.66 11.87 -39.86
C GLN A 18 -6.82 11.47 -38.93
N CYS A 19 -6.65 11.61 -37.61
CA CYS A 19 -7.68 11.27 -36.63
C CYS A 19 -8.87 12.23 -36.61
N TYR A 20 -8.62 13.54 -36.78
CA TYR A 20 -9.60 14.60 -36.48
C TYR A 20 -10.00 15.48 -37.67
N ARG A 21 -9.45 15.26 -38.88
CA ARG A 21 -9.85 16.05 -40.07
C ARG A 21 -11.29 15.83 -40.53
N SER A 22 -11.91 14.73 -40.10
CA SER A 22 -13.26 14.34 -40.46
C SER A 22 -13.99 13.84 -39.22
N PRO A 23 -15.33 13.95 -39.16
CA PRO A 23 -16.10 13.43 -38.04
C PRO A 23 -15.78 11.95 -37.79
N SER A 24 -15.52 11.60 -36.53
CA SER A 24 -15.32 10.20 -36.15
C SER A 24 -16.67 9.50 -35.95
N TYR A 25 -16.69 8.17 -36.03
CA TYR A 25 -17.89 7.38 -35.81
C TYR A 25 -17.97 6.91 -34.35
N LEU A 26 -19.11 7.18 -33.71
CA LEU A 26 -19.51 6.63 -32.44
C LEU A 26 -20.46 5.46 -32.70
N PHE A 27 -20.09 4.29 -32.20
CA PHE A 27 -20.88 3.06 -32.34
C PHE A 27 -21.73 2.85 -31.08
N PHE A 28 -23.05 2.83 -31.22
CA PHE A 28 -23.98 2.55 -30.12
C PHE A 28 -24.90 1.38 -30.51
N GLY A 29 -24.55 0.17 -30.07
CA GLY A 29 -25.23 -1.04 -30.53
C GLY A 29 -25.04 -1.20 -32.04
N ASN A 30 -26.13 -1.12 -32.80
CA ASN A 30 -26.13 -1.17 -34.27
C ASN A 30 -26.13 0.22 -34.93
N ASP A 31 -26.29 1.29 -34.15
CA ASP A 31 -26.38 2.65 -34.67
C ASP A 31 -24.99 3.28 -34.79
N ILE A 32 -24.81 4.09 -35.83
CA ILE A 32 -23.61 4.88 -36.09
C ILE A 32 -23.97 6.35 -35.99
N ILE A 33 -23.33 7.06 -35.06
CA ILE A 33 -23.50 8.50 -34.83
C ILE A 33 -22.19 9.18 -35.19
N THR A 34 -22.23 10.31 -35.89
CA THR A 34 -21.02 11.11 -36.20
C THR A 34 -20.68 12.03 -35.04
N SER A 35 -19.43 12.01 -34.59
CA SER A 35 -18.87 12.97 -33.63
C SER A 35 -18.20 14.11 -34.39
N GLU A 36 -18.93 15.23 -34.50
CA GLU A 36 -18.50 16.39 -35.30
C GLU A 36 -17.77 17.47 -34.49
N THR A 37 -17.86 17.44 -33.15
CA THR A 37 -17.28 18.46 -32.28
C THR A 37 -16.61 17.83 -31.06
N GLY A 38 -15.43 18.33 -30.71
CA GLY A 38 -14.69 17.96 -29.51
C GLY A 38 -13.78 16.74 -29.66
N CYS A 39 -13.01 16.48 -28.60
CA CYS A 39 -12.21 15.28 -28.45
C CYS A 39 -13.00 14.23 -27.66
N GLN A 40 -12.79 12.95 -27.95
CA GLN A 40 -13.48 11.89 -27.24
C GLN A 40 -12.92 11.71 -25.82
N GLN A 41 -13.79 11.56 -24.82
CA GLN A 41 -13.34 11.17 -23.48
C GLN A 41 -12.73 9.77 -23.52
N GLY A 42 -11.50 9.66 -23.02
CA GLY A 42 -10.70 8.44 -23.11
C GLY A 42 -9.69 8.44 -24.27
N ASP A 43 -9.74 9.42 -25.18
CA ASP A 43 -8.65 9.65 -26.14
C ASP A 43 -7.37 10.09 -25.40
N PRO A 44 -6.24 9.38 -25.54
CA PRO A 44 -4.96 9.80 -24.97
C PRO A 44 -4.51 11.20 -25.39
N CYS A 45 -4.88 11.66 -26.59
CA CYS A 45 -4.54 12.99 -27.08
C CYS A 45 -5.55 14.08 -26.69
N GLY A 46 -6.74 13.71 -26.20
CA GLY A 46 -7.84 14.63 -25.91
C GLY A 46 -7.47 15.79 -24.99
N PRO A 47 -6.84 15.53 -23.81
CA PRO A 47 -6.43 16.60 -22.90
C PRO A 47 -5.45 17.58 -23.53
N LEU A 48 -4.44 17.09 -24.27
CA LEU A 48 -3.47 17.95 -24.96
C LEU A 48 -4.15 18.83 -26.02
N LEU A 49 -5.03 18.23 -26.82
CA LEU A 49 -5.79 18.93 -27.86
C LEU A 49 -6.68 20.03 -27.27
N PHE A 50 -7.33 19.75 -26.14
CA PHE A 50 -8.11 20.73 -25.40
C PHE A 50 -7.23 21.87 -24.89
N SER A 51 -6.14 21.56 -24.17
CA SER A 51 -5.19 22.54 -23.65
C SER A 51 -4.62 23.45 -24.74
N LEU A 52 -4.16 22.88 -25.86
CA LEU A 52 -3.66 23.67 -27.00
C LEU A 52 -4.74 24.56 -27.61
N SER A 53 -5.99 24.11 -27.62
CA SER A 53 -7.11 24.89 -28.15
C SER A 53 -7.45 26.08 -27.27
N VAL A 54 -7.40 25.93 -25.94
CA VAL A 54 -7.70 27.02 -24.99
C VAL A 54 -6.49 27.92 -24.71
N GLN A 55 -5.27 27.47 -25.01
CA GLN A 55 -4.02 28.21 -24.74
C GLN A 55 -4.05 29.69 -25.19
N PRO A 56 -4.57 30.05 -26.37
CA PRO A 56 -4.67 31.46 -26.76
C PRO A 56 -5.60 32.29 -25.86
N ILE A 57 -6.64 31.67 -25.27
CA ILE A 57 -7.50 32.31 -24.27
C ILE A 57 -6.67 32.55 -23.01
N VAL A 58 -5.98 31.52 -22.51
CA VAL A 58 -5.15 31.60 -21.30
C VAL A 58 -4.12 32.71 -21.41
N GLU A 59 -3.38 32.78 -22.52
CA GLU A 59 -2.37 33.82 -22.80
C GLU A 59 -2.96 35.23 -22.93
N SER A 60 -4.26 35.34 -23.23
CA SER A 60 -4.93 36.63 -23.37
C SER A 60 -5.43 37.22 -22.05
N ILE A 61 -5.54 36.41 -20.99
CA ILE A 61 -6.03 36.85 -19.69
C ILE A 61 -4.89 37.51 -18.91
N THR A 62 -5.16 38.68 -18.34
CA THR A 62 -4.15 39.56 -17.73
C THR A 62 -4.31 39.73 -16.22
N THR A 63 -5.13 38.90 -15.56
CA THR A 63 -5.26 38.93 -14.10
C THR A 63 -3.95 38.49 -13.44
N GLU A 64 -3.62 39.08 -12.28
CA GLU A 64 -2.43 38.73 -11.49
C GLU A 64 -2.31 37.22 -11.28
N PHE A 65 -3.41 36.58 -10.86
CA PHE A 65 -3.51 35.13 -10.79
C PHE A 65 -4.37 34.60 -11.95
N ASN A 66 -3.81 33.69 -12.76
CA ASN A 66 -4.47 33.09 -13.92
C ASN A 66 -4.01 31.63 -14.08
N MET A 67 -4.67 30.71 -13.37
CA MET A 67 -4.28 29.29 -13.33
C MET A 67 -5.38 28.39 -13.88
N TRP A 68 -4.97 27.40 -14.67
CA TRP A 68 -5.89 26.50 -15.36
C TRP A 68 -5.50 25.05 -15.13
N TYR A 69 -6.47 24.24 -14.76
CA TYR A 69 -6.36 22.78 -14.79
C TYR A 69 -7.38 22.24 -15.78
N LEU A 70 -6.97 22.08 -17.03
CA LEU A 70 -7.88 21.81 -18.15
C LEU A 70 -9.01 22.87 -18.20
N ASP A 71 -10.26 22.46 -17.98
CA ASP A 71 -11.45 23.31 -18.01
C ASP A 71 -11.69 24.09 -16.70
N ASP A 72 -11.03 23.70 -15.61
CA ASP A 72 -11.10 24.43 -14.34
C ASP A 72 -10.13 25.62 -14.35
N ALA A 73 -10.64 26.81 -14.67
CA ALA A 73 -9.91 28.07 -14.65
C ALA A 73 -10.15 28.83 -13.34
N THR A 74 -9.10 29.43 -12.78
CA THR A 74 -9.16 30.28 -11.59
C THR A 74 -8.44 31.60 -11.87
N LEU A 75 -9.20 32.69 -11.76
CA LEU A 75 -8.74 34.05 -11.95
C LEU A 75 -8.84 34.79 -10.61
N ALA A 76 -7.80 35.53 -10.21
CA ALA A 76 -7.85 36.40 -9.04
C ALA A 76 -7.07 37.70 -9.28
N ASP A 77 -7.69 38.82 -8.92
CA ASP A 77 -7.23 40.21 -9.06
C ASP A 77 -8.28 41.11 -8.36
N SER A 78 -8.22 42.43 -8.58
CA SER A 78 -9.29 43.37 -8.23
C SER A 78 -10.62 43.00 -8.92
N PRO A 79 -11.78 43.33 -8.29
CA PRO A 79 -13.09 43.00 -8.86
C PRO A 79 -13.30 43.46 -10.31
N THR A 80 -12.78 44.64 -10.66
CA THR A 80 -12.89 45.20 -12.01
C THR A 80 -12.07 44.40 -13.01
N THR A 81 -10.80 44.13 -12.71
CA THR A 81 -9.90 43.37 -13.60
C THR A 81 -10.42 41.95 -13.85
N VAL A 82 -10.91 41.27 -12.80
CA VAL A 82 -11.50 39.91 -12.94
C VAL A 82 -12.77 39.97 -13.79
N PHE A 83 -13.63 40.97 -13.59
CA PHE A 83 -14.86 41.11 -14.37
C PHE A 83 -14.59 41.28 -15.86
N GLU A 84 -13.69 42.20 -16.23
CA GLU A 84 -13.30 42.45 -17.63
C GLU A 84 -12.69 41.21 -18.28
N ASN A 85 -11.79 40.51 -17.57
CA ASN A 85 -11.15 39.31 -18.07
C ASN A 85 -12.12 38.12 -18.17
N PHE A 86 -13.08 38.01 -17.26
CA PHE A 86 -14.12 36.99 -17.34
C PHE A 86 -15.06 37.23 -18.53
N GLU A 87 -15.41 38.49 -18.81
CA GLU A 87 -16.18 38.83 -20.00
C GLU A 87 -15.40 38.51 -21.29
N LYS A 88 -14.11 38.84 -21.32
CA LYS A 88 -13.20 38.50 -22.43
C LYS A 88 -13.08 36.98 -22.62
N LEU A 89 -12.98 36.22 -21.54
CA LEU A 89 -12.94 34.76 -21.55
C LEU A 89 -14.20 34.20 -22.17
N GLN A 90 -15.39 34.67 -21.77
CA GLN A 90 -16.66 34.22 -22.33
C GLN A 90 -16.75 34.49 -23.83
N LYS A 91 -16.39 35.69 -24.28
CA LYS A 91 -16.36 36.06 -25.71
C LYS A 91 -15.41 35.15 -26.49
N SER A 92 -14.20 34.94 -25.98
CA SER A 92 -13.16 34.14 -26.65
C SER A 92 -13.52 32.64 -26.69
N ALA A 93 -14.08 32.11 -25.60
CA ALA A 93 -14.56 30.74 -25.52
C ALA A 93 -15.69 30.49 -26.53
N ASN A 94 -16.68 31.40 -26.61
CA ASN A 94 -17.78 31.30 -27.57
C ASN A 94 -17.27 31.33 -29.02
N ASN A 95 -16.28 32.16 -29.34
CA ASN A 95 -15.67 32.20 -30.67
C ASN A 95 -14.98 30.88 -31.05
N MET A 96 -14.54 30.10 -30.05
CA MET A 96 -13.96 28.76 -30.25
C MET A 96 -15.01 27.64 -30.20
N GLY A 97 -16.30 27.96 -30.02
CA GLY A 97 -17.37 26.98 -29.87
C GLY A 97 -17.47 26.35 -28.48
N LEU A 98 -16.79 26.92 -27.47
CA LEU A 98 -16.87 26.52 -26.06
C LEU A 98 -17.89 27.38 -25.32
N LYS A 99 -18.56 26.80 -24.33
CA LYS A 99 -19.53 27.51 -23.48
C LYS A 99 -19.12 27.40 -22.01
N VAL A 100 -19.08 28.53 -21.33
CA VAL A 100 -18.86 28.59 -19.89
C VAL A 100 -20.12 28.10 -19.16
N ASN A 101 -19.94 27.23 -18.17
CA ASN A 101 -21.05 26.77 -17.34
C ASN A 101 -21.20 27.65 -16.11
N PHE A 102 -22.06 28.67 -16.20
CA PHE A 102 -22.28 29.66 -15.14
C PHE A 102 -22.64 29.07 -13.78
N ASN A 103 -23.43 27.98 -13.75
CA ASN A 103 -23.85 27.33 -12.50
C ASN A 103 -22.71 26.60 -11.78
N LYS A 104 -21.61 26.32 -12.50
CA LYS A 104 -20.38 25.76 -11.93
C LYS A 104 -19.35 26.84 -11.58
N CYS A 105 -19.51 28.06 -12.06
CA CYS A 105 -18.64 29.16 -11.72
C CYS A 105 -18.88 29.61 -10.28
N GLU A 106 -17.80 29.87 -9.56
CA GLU A 106 -17.81 30.32 -8.17
C GLU A 106 -17.14 31.70 -8.08
N LEU A 107 -17.71 32.61 -7.29
CA LEU A 107 -17.15 33.93 -7.01
C LEU A 107 -16.90 34.05 -5.51
N TYR A 108 -15.63 34.19 -5.14
CA TYR A 108 -15.20 34.53 -3.79
C TYR A 108 -14.78 36.00 -3.73
N LEU A 109 -15.22 36.72 -2.70
CA LEU A 109 -14.84 38.12 -2.48
C LEU A 109 -14.10 38.26 -1.15
N GLY A 110 -12.84 38.70 -1.23
CA GLY A 110 -11.98 39.01 -0.07
C GLY A 110 -12.66 39.94 0.94
N GLU A 111 -12.23 39.87 2.21
CA GLU A 111 -12.84 40.67 3.30
C GLU A 111 -12.64 42.17 3.13
N ASP A 112 -11.56 42.55 2.47
CA ASP A 112 -11.14 43.90 2.12
C ASP A 112 -11.97 44.54 0.99
N ILE A 113 -12.75 43.76 0.25
CA ILE A 113 -13.58 44.26 -0.84
C ILE A 113 -14.78 45.04 -0.30
N LEU A 114 -14.81 46.34 -0.58
CA LEU A 114 -15.95 47.23 -0.34
C LEU A 114 -17.06 47.00 -1.37
N ASN A 115 -18.31 47.32 -1.01
CA ASN A 115 -19.48 47.27 -1.89
C ASN A 115 -19.70 45.90 -2.58
N LYS A 116 -19.53 44.79 -1.83
CA LYS A 116 -19.66 43.43 -2.35
C LYS A 116 -20.95 43.18 -3.14
N GLU A 117 -22.06 43.79 -2.72
CA GLU A 117 -23.36 43.67 -3.39
C GLU A 117 -23.32 44.17 -4.84
N ILE A 118 -22.66 45.30 -5.10
CA ILE A 118 -22.53 45.88 -6.45
C ILE A 118 -21.67 44.97 -7.34
N VAL A 119 -20.58 44.43 -6.78
CA VAL A 119 -19.72 43.47 -7.47
C VAL A 119 -20.52 42.22 -7.84
N ILE A 120 -21.25 41.64 -6.89
CA ILE A 120 -22.08 40.45 -7.11
C ILE A 120 -23.13 40.71 -8.20
N GLN A 121 -23.81 41.85 -8.18
CA GLN A 121 -24.78 42.23 -9.21
C GLN A 121 -24.13 42.32 -10.60
N SER A 122 -22.93 42.91 -10.67
CA SER A 122 -22.18 43.04 -11.92
C SER A 122 -21.88 41.65 -12.50
N PHE A 123 -21.28 40.75 -11.73
CA PHE A 123 -20.98 39.38 -12.20
C PHE A 123 -22.25 38.57 -12.54
N SER A 124 -23.31 38.72 -11.77
CA SER A 124 -24.59 38.03 -12.01
C SER A 124 -25.24 38.46 -13.33
N SER A 125 -24.98 39.69 -13.80
CA SER A 125 -25.51 40.18 -15.07
C SER A 125 -24.92 39.48 -16.30
N ILE A 126 -23.64 39.09 -16.24
CA ILE A 126 -22.94 38.41 -17.34
C ILE A 126 -22.85 36.88 -17.15
N SER A 127 -23.10 36.38 -15.94
CA SER A 127 -23.13 34.94 -15.62
C SER A 127 -24.29 34.62 -14.68
N PRO A 128 -25.52 34.56 -15.22
CA PRO A 128 -26.71 34.22 -14.43
C PRO A 128 -26.56 32.82 -13.83
N GLY A 129 -26.52 32.74 -12.49
CA GLY A 129 -26.33 31.48 -11.77
C GLY A 129 -24.93 31.28 -11.16
N ILE A 130 -24.02 32.26 -11.27
CA ILE A 130 -22.74 32.23 -10.56
C ILE A 130 -22.95 32.05 -9.05
N ARG A 131 -22.22 31.12 -8.45
CA ARG A 131 -22.35 30.81 -7.02
C ARG A 131 -21.44 31.71 -6.21
N ILE A 132 -22.01 32.49 -5.29
CA ILE A 132 -21.21 33.27 -4.34
C ILE A 132 -20.79 32.34 -3.21
N VAL A 133 -19.48 32.16 -3.03
CA VAL A 133 -18.93 31.23 -2.04
C VAL A 133 -18.37 31.95 -0.83
N SER A 134 -18.64 31.40 0.35
CA SER A 134 -18.07 31.86 1.62
C SER A 134 -16.73 31.20 1.93
N LYS A 135 -16.01 31.64 2.97
CA LYS A 135 -14.75 30.99 3.42
C LYS A 135 -14.94 29.50 3.72
N SER A 136 -16.11 29.09 4.19
CA SER A 136 -16.40 27.68 4.50
C SER A 136 -16.72 26.82 3.28
N GLU A 137 -16.94 27.43 2.12
CA GLU A 137 -17.29 26.76 0.87
C GLU A 137 -16.19 26.90 -0.19
N PHE A 138 -15.26 27.84 0.01
CA PHE A 138 -14.21 28.12 -0.96
C PHE A 138 -13.16 27.01 -1.01
N SER A 139 -13.08 26.35 -2.16
CA SER A 139 -12.13 25.26 -2.42
C SER A 139 -11.55 25.36 -3.81
N LEU A 140 -10.36 24.77 -3.98
CA LEU A 140 -9.71 24.66 -5.26
C LEU A 140 -9.24 23.23 -5.47
N LEU A 141 -9.57 22.65 -6.63
CA LEU A 141 -9.21 21.27 -7.01
C LEU A 141 -9.53 20.25 -5.90
N GLY A 142 -10.67 20.43 -5.22
CA GLY A 142 -11.14 19.52 -4.17
C GLY A 142 -10.43 19.63 -2.81
N SER A 143 -9.66 20.69 -2.57
CA SER A 143 -9.10 21.06 -1.26
C SER A 143 -9.68 22.38 -0.76
N PRO A 144 -10.10 22.49 0.51
CA PRO A 144 -10.50 23.77 1.09
C PRO A 144 -9.32 24.75 1.09
N ILE A 145 -9.59 26.03 0.80
CA ILE A 145 -8.59 27.11 0.85
C ILE A 145 -8.48 27.67 2.26
N CYS A 146 -9.62 27.90 2.91
CA CYS A 146 -9.69 28.47 4.26
C CYS A 146 -9.91 27.37 5.31
N GLU A 147 -9.47 27.63 6.55
CA GLU A 147 -9.62 26.67 7.66
C GLU A 147 -11.08 26.42 8.02
N GLU A 148 -11.94 27.43 7.85
CA GLU A 148 -13.39 27.38 8.08
C GLU A 148 -14.07 26.36 7.15
N GLY A 149 -13.48 26.09 5.98
CA GLY A 149 -13.97 25.09 5.04
C GLY A 149 -13.47 23.68 5.33
N PHE A 150 -12.55 23.50 6.27
CA PHE A 150 -11.97 22.18 6.52
C PHE A 150 -13.04 21.12 6.82
N LEU A 151 -13.94 21.40 7.76
CA LEU A 151 -14.97 20.45 8.20
C LEU A 151 -16.01 20.16 7.11
N SER A 152 -16.44 21.17 6.35
CA SER A 152 -17.45 21.01 5.29
C SER A 152 -16.94 20.12 4.15
N PHE A 153 -15.64 20.19 3.83
CA PHE A 153 -15.02 19.38 2.77
C PHE A 153 -14.58 17.99 3.22
N THR A 154 -14.12 17.86 4.45
CA THR A 154 -13.58 16.58 4.97
C THR A 154 -14.66 15.65 5.48
N SER A 155 -15.68 16.18 6.16
CA SER A 155 -16.72 15.35 6.80
C SER A 155 -17.46 14.44 5.80
N PRO A 156 -17.93 14.92 4.63
CA PRO A 156 -18.60 14.06 3.65
C PRO A 156 -17.69 12.95 3.11
N LYS A 157 -16.39 13.24 2.93
CA LYS A 157 -15.39 12.26 2.47
C LYS A 157 -15.15 11.20 3.55
N ILE A 158 -15.13 11.59 4.82
CA ILE A 158 -15.02 10.68 5.96
C ILE A 158 -16.27 9.82 6.10
N GLU A 159 -17.48 10.38 5.92
CA GLU A 159 -18.73 9.59 5.94
C GLU A 159 -18.78 8.56 4.80
N GLN A 160 -18.33 8.94 3.59
CA GLN A 160 -18.17 7.99 2.50
C GLN A 160 -17.16 6.89 2.85
N LEU A 161 -16.04 7.26 3.49
CA LEU A 161 -15.01 6.31 3.92
C LEU A 161 -15.57 5.34 4.99
N LYS A 162 -16.32 5.83 5.97
CA LYS A 162 -17.03 5.01 6.97
C LYS A 162 -17.94 3.98 6.31
N LEU A 163 -18.75 4.41 5.33
CA LEU A 163 -19.63 3.52 4.57
C LEU A 163 -18.86 2.47 3.75
N MET A 164 -17.70 2.83 3.18
CA MET A 164 -16.87 1.88 2.46
C MET A 164 -16.25 0.84 3.39
N ILE A 165 -15.77 1.28 4.56
CA ILE A 165 -15.11 0.41 5.54
C ILE A 165 -16.10 -0.56 6.18
N SER A 166 -17.33 -0.11 6.48
CA SER A 166 -18.34 -0.99 7.08
C SER A 166 -18.67 -2.21 6.20
N ARG A 167 -18.53 -2.10 4.88
CA ARG A 167 -18.72 -3.19 3.90
C ARG A 167 -17.52 -4.14 3.79
N LEU A 168 -16.38 -3.82 4.41
CA LEU A 168 -15.21 -4.71 4.38
C LEU A 168 -15.38 -5.98 5.22
N THR A 169 -16.32 -5.97 6.16
CA THR A 169 -16.65 -7.16 6.97
C THR A 169 -17.38 -8.22 6.15
N ASP A 170 -18.02 -7.84 5.04
CA ASP A 170 -18.74 -8.74 4.12
C ASP A 170 -17.80 -9.52 3.18
N VAL A 171 -16.52 -9.11 3.08
CA VAL A 171 -15.53 -9.79 2.24
C VAL A 171 -14.53 -10.58 3.07
N ASN A 172 -13.80 -11.50 2.42
CA ASN A 172 -12.76 -12.29 3.08
C ASN A 172 -11.72 -11.40 3.76
N ALA A 173 -11.27 -11.79 4.96
CA ALA A 173 -10.39 -11.00 5.81
C ALA A 173 -9.03 -10.65 5.16
N HIS A 174 -8.46 -11.53 4.33
CA HIS A 174 -7.22 -11.26 3.61
C HIS A 174 -7.45 -10.14 2.57
N THR A 175 -8.55 -10.23 1.81
CA THR A 175 -8.96 -9.19 0.87
C THR A 175 -9.31 -7.88 1.57
N ALA A 176 -10.10 -7.94 2.65
CA ALA A 176 -10.52 -6.80 3.44
C ALA A 176 -9.31 -6.00 3.97
N TYR A 177 -8.35 -6.70 4.59
CA TYR A 177 -7.11 -6.10 5.08
C TYR A 177 -6.33 -5.39 3.95
N LEU A 178 -6.20 -6.01 2.78
CA LEU A 178 -5.46 -5.41 1.66
C LEU A 178 -6.19 -4.20 1.06
N LEU A 179 -7.52 -4.21 0.99
CA LEU A 179 -8.31 -3.05 0.57
C LEU A 179 -8.20 -1.91 1.59
N LEU A 180 -8.34 -2.21 2.88
CA LEU A 180 -8.20 -1.24 3.96
C LEU A 180 -6.85 -0.52 3.89
N LYS A 181 -5.77 -1.30 3.76
CA LYS A 181 -4.40 -0.81 3.73
C LYS A 181 -4.02 -0.07 2.45
N ASN A 182 -4.35 -0.62 1.28
CA ASN A 182 -3.81 -0.12 0.01
C ASN A 182 -4.78 0.74 -0.81
N CYS A 183 -6.08 0.73 -0.47
CA CYS A 183 -7.09 1.41 -1.29
C CYS A 183 -7.93 2.42 -0.51
N PHE A 184 -8.23 2.17 0.78
CA PHE A 184 -9.21 2.97 1.52
C PHE A 184 -8.52 4.05 2.35
N MET A 185 -8.10 3.80 3.59
CA MET A 185 -7.71 4.81 4.59
C MET A 185 -6.76 5.92 4.09
N ILE A 186 -5.45 5.78 4.34
CA ILE A 186 -4.45 6.77 3.95
C ILE A 186 -4.47 7.01 2.44
N PRO A 187 -4.62 6.01 1.55
CA PRO A 187 -4.67 6.27 0.11
C PRO A 187 -5.79 7.22 -0.33
N LYS A 188 -7.00 7.15 0.25
CA LYS A 188 -8.10 8.09 -0.06
C LYS A 188 -7.92 9.45 0.59
N LEU A 189 -7.22 9.51 1.73
CA LEU A 189 -7.00 10.75 2.46
C LEU A 189 -5.72 11.49 2.05
N THR A 190 -4.78 10.83 1.36
CA THR A 190 -3.43 11.37 1.09
C THR A 190 -3.46 12.76 0.46
N TYR A 191 -4.37 13.01 -0.49
CA TYR A 191 -4.49 14.33 -1.10
C TYR A 191 -4.82 15.40 -0.05
N LEU A 192 -5.85 15.18 0.75
CA LEU A 192 -6.26 16.12 1.80
C LEU A 192 -5.23 16.25 2.93
N LEU A 193 -4.55 15.16 3.29
CA LEU A 193 -3.46 15.20 4.28
C LEU A 193 -2.27 16.06 3.82
N ARG A 194 -2.10 16.24 2.50
CA ARG A 194 -1.05 17.06 1.92
C ARG A 194 -1.45 18.53 1.77
N THR A 195 -2.74 18.81 1.61
CA THR A 195 -3.23 20.15 1.26
C THR A 195 -4.03 20.83 2.39
N SER A 196 -4.39 20.10 3.45
CA SER A 196 -5.28 20.61 4.50
C SER A 196 -4.70 20.40 5.91
N PRO A 197 -5.02 21.29 6.88
CA PRO A 197 -4.35 21.31 8.18
C PRO A 197 -4.96 20.33 9.20
N PHE A 198 -4.90 19.02 8.91
CA PHE A 198 -5.47 17.98 9.78
C PHE A 198 -5.01 18.04 11.24
N TRP A 199 -3.76 18.45 11.50
CA TRP A 199 -3.21 18.54 12.86
C TRP A 199 -3.95 19.54 13.76
N LYS A 200 -4.64 20.53 13.17
CA LYS A 200 -5.47 21.50 13.90
C LYS A 200 -6.80 20.89 14.36
N PHE A 201 -7.22 19.78 13.77
CA PHE A 201 -8.50 19.11 14.02
C PHE A 201 -8.30 17.74 14.68
N VAL A 202 -7.63 17.73 15.83
CA VAL A 202 -7.24 16.51 16.57
C VAL A 202 -8.42 15.58 16.83
N GLY A 203 -9.60 16.11 17.20
CA GLY A 203 -10.80 15.29 17.41
C GLY A 203 -11.22 14.49 16.17
N MET A 204 -11.08 15.07 14.97
CA MET A 204 -11.37 14.37 13.72
C MET A 204 -10.32 13.31 13.41
N MET A 205 -9.03 13.62 13.57
CA MET A 205 -7.97 12.63 13.35
C MET A 205 -8.14 11.42 14.27
N ASN A 206 -8.42 11.65 15.56
CA ASN A 206 -8.66 10.59 16.53
C ASN A 206 -9.89 9.76 16.16
N SER A 207 -10.99 10.38 15.72
CA SER A 207 -12.18 9.64 15.26
C SER A 207 -11.90 8.75 14.05
N ILE A 208 -11.03 9.20 13.12
CA ILE A 208 -10.63 8.37 11.97
C ILE A 208 -9.74 7.21 12.41
N ASP A 209 -8.81 7.45 13.35
CA ASP A 209 -7.93 6.42 13.89
C ASP A 209 -8.69 5.38 14.72
N GLU A 210 -9.70 5.79 15.50
CA GLU A 210 -10.63 4.91 16.20
C GLU A 210 -11.43 4.06 15.23
N LEU A 211 -12.01 4.65 14.18
CA LEU A 211 -12.69 3.92 13.12
C LEU A 211 -11.77 2.86 12.49
N LEU A 212 -10.50 3.20 12.25
CA LEU A 212 -9.51 2.29 11.70
C LEU A 212 -9.21 1.12 12.64
N HIS A 213 -9.05 1.43 13.94
CA HIS A 213 -8.84 0.46 15.00
C HIS A 213 -10.00 -0.54 15.09
N ASP A 214 -11.23 -0.05 15.25
CA ASP A 214 -12.44 -0.86 15.35
C ASP A 214 -12.65 -1.74 14.11
N SER A 215 -12.44 -1.16 12.93
CA SER A 215 -12.62 -1.87 11.67
C SER A 215 -11.60 -2.98 11.47
N LEU A 216 -10.35 -2.73 11.86
CA LEU A 216 -9.31 -3.75 11.83
C LEU A 216 -9.63 -4.89 12.81
N GLN A 217 -10.09 -4.57 14.02
CA GLN A 217 -10.54 -5.57 14.99
C GLN A 217 -11.69 -6.43 14.42
N ALA A 218 -12.67 -5.82 13.76
CA ALA A 218 -13.79 -6.53 13.14
C ALA A 218 -13.33 -7.46 12.01
N ILE A 219 -12.46 -6.98 11.11
CA ILE A 219 -11.91 -7.76 10.01
C ILE A 219 -11.12 -8.96 10.52
N LEU A 220 -10.24 -8.72 11.51
CA LEU A 220 -9.33 -9.73 12.05
C LEU A 220 -9.96 -10.61 13.13
N ASN A 221 -11.10 -10.21 13.69
CA ASN A 221 -11.78 -10.88 14.81
C ASN A 221 -10.83 -11.11 16.00
N ILE A 222 -10.10 -10.06 16.40
CA ILE A 222 -9.18 -10.04 17.54
C ILE A 222 -9.35 -8.75 18.34
N SER A 223 -8.96 -8.79 19.60
CA SER A 223 -8.83 -7.58 20.42
C SER A 223 -7.43 -6.99 20.26
N LEU A 224 -7.35 -5.67 20.06
CA LEU A 224 -6.08 -4.94 19.94
C LEU A 224 -5.94 -4.00 21.12
N ASP A 225 -5.03 -4.33 22.04
CA ASP A 225 -4.60 -3.39 23.06
C ASP A 225 -3.70 -2.28 22.46
N LYS A 226 -3.29 -1.32 23.29
CA LYS A 226 -2.45 -0.19 22.85
C LYS A 226 -1.12 -0.65 22.22
N LYS A 227 -0.50 -1.72 22.72
CA LYS A 227 0.80 -2.21 22.21
C LYS A 227 0.62 -2.92 20.87
N GLN A 228 -0.40 -3.75 20.75
CA GLN A 228 -0.75 -4.45 19.52
C GLN A 228 -1.19 -3.47 18.44
N TRP A 229 -1.90 -2.40 18.83
CA TRP A 229 -2.24 -1.30 17.94
C TRP A 229 -1.00 -0.54 17.47
N ASN A 230 -0.12 -0.13 18.38
CA ASN A 230 1.16 0.50 18.03
C ASN A 230 1.98 -0.38 17.09
N GLN A 231 1.99 -1.71 17.30
CA GLN A 231 2.62 -2.62 16.36
C GLN A 231 1.90 -2.62 15.01
N ALA A 232 0.57 -2.72 15.00
CA ALA A 232 -0.20 -2.83 13.78
C ALA A 232 0.02 -1.62 12.86
N THR A 233 0.21 -0.44 13.47
CA THR A 233 0.46 0.81 12.78
C THR A 233 1.87 0.96 12.24
N LEU A 234 2.82 0.09 12.60
CA LEU A 234 4.14 0.10 11.98
C LEU A 234 4.11 -0.44 10.54
N PRO A 235 5.00 0.02 9.65
CA PRO A 235 5.23 -0.63 8.37
C PRO A 235 5.59 -2.11 8.53
N ILE A 236 5.31 -2.90 7.48
CA ILE A 236 5.59 -4.34 7.48
C ILE A 236 7.06 -4.66 7.79
N ASN A 237 7.98 -3.87 7.24
CA ASN A 237 9.42 -4.08 7.42
C ASN A 237 9.88 -3.75 8.85
N ASN A 238 9.06 -3.04 9.64
CA ASN A 238 9.32 -2.71 11.04
C ASN A 238 8.57 -3.66 11.99
N GLY A 239 8.04 -4.77 11.49
CA GLY A 239 7.32 -5.78 12.28
C GLY A 239 5.80 -5.56 12.40
N GLY A 240 5.28 -4.46 11.86
CA GLY A 240 3.84 -4.17 11.87
C GLY A 240 3.06 -4.77 10.71
N ILE A 241 1.85 -4.28 10.46
CA ILE A 241 1.03 -4.71 9.32
C ILE A 241 0.76 -3.57 8.33
N GLY A 242 1.29 -2.37 8.58
CA GLY A 242 1.24 -1.23 7.67
C GLY A 242 -0.09 -0.47 7.66
N ILE A 243 -0.84 -0.50 8.76
CA ILE A 243 -2.09 0.26 8.94
C ILE A 243 -1.75 1.58 9.63
N ARG A 244 -1.28 2.60 8.89
CA ARG A 244 -0.82 3.85 9.51
C ARG A 244 -2.00 4.67 10.06
N ASN A 245 -1.79 5.28 11.23
CA ASN A 245 -2.69 6.30 11.78
C ASN A 245 -2.60 7.60 10.98
N VAL A 246 -3.71 8.33 10.93
CA VAL A 246 -3.77 9.70 10.42
C VAL A 246 -2.97 10.64 11.32
N THR A 247 -3.07 10.48 12.64
CA THR A 247 -2.28 11.28 13.61
C THR A 247 -0.77 11.18 13.38
N ASP A 248 -0.28 10.02 12.93
CA ASP A 248 1.15 9.82 12.61
C ASP A 248 1.55 10.37 11.22
N ILE A 249 0.60 10.55 10.30
CA ILE A 249 0.89 10.83 8.88
C ILE A 249 0.51 12.26 8.47
N ALA A 250 -0.42 12.92 9.16
CA ALA A 250 -0.90 14.26 8.81
C ALA A 250 0.22 15.29 8.67
N LEU A 251 1.06 15.45 9.71
CA LEU A 251 2.20 16.37 9.67
C LEU A 251 3.25 15.97 8.61
N PRO A 252 3.74 14.71 8.55
CA PRO A 252 4.62 14.27 7.47
C PRO A 252 4.09 14.55 6.07
N ALA A 253 2.80 14.30 5.82
CA ALA A 253 2.18 14.50 4.51
C ALA A 253 2.17 15.97 4.12
N PHE A 254 1.71 16.85 5.01
CA PHE A 254 1.66 18.29 4.74
C PHE A 254 3.05 18.90 4.60
N LEU A 255 3.95 18.66 5.56
CA LEU A 255 5.30 19.26 5.56
C LEU A 255 6.10 18.82 4.33
N SER A 256 6.07 17.54 3.98
CA SER A 256 6.75 17.06 2.78
C SER A 256 6.15 17.61 1.50
N SER A 257 4.83 17.75 1.43
CA SER A 257 4.16 18.37 0.29
C SER A 257 4.56 19.83 0.15
N ALA A 258 4.48 20.62 1.22
CA ALA A 258 4.85 22.03 1.23
C ALA A 258 6.31 22.25 0.81
N HIS A 259 7.24 21.43 1.31
CA HIS A 259 8.63 21.46 0.87
C HIS A 259 8.82 21.01 -0.58
N GLY A 260 8.05 20.03 -1.05
CA GLY A 260 8.13 19.52 -2.42
C GLY A 260 7.58 20.48 -3.47
N VAL A 261 6.63 21.34 -3.10
CA VAL A 261 6.02 22.32 -4.02
C VAL A 261 6.53 23.74 -3.86
N SER A 262 7.47 24.02 -2.95
CA SER A 262 7.89 25.40 -2.64
C SER A 262 8.30 26.19 -3.88
N THR A 263 9.13 25.62 -4.75
CA THR A 263 9.54 26.26 -6.01
C THR A 263 8.36 26.50 -6.95
N LEU A 264 7.42 25.55 -7.04
CA LEU A 264 6.22 25.69 -7.88
C LEU A 264 5.30 26.79 -7.33
N VAL A 265 5.17 26.89 -6.01
CA VAL A 265 4.39 27.97 -5.37
C VAL A 265 5.01 29.33 -5.70
N SER A 266 6.34 29.47 -5.59
CA SER A 266 7.03 30.72 -5.97
C SER A 266 6.85 31.07 -7.45
N GLN A 267 6.81 30.07 -8.34
CA GLN A 267 6.54 30.28 -9.76
C GLN A 267 5.09 30.69 -10.04
N VAL A 268 4.13 30.05 -9.37
CA VAL A 268 2.70 30.36 -9.51
C VAL A 268 2.39 31.75 -8.95
N LEU A 269 3.02 32.13 -7.84
CA LEU A 269 2.82 33.40 -7.13
C LEU A 269 3.91 34.43 -7.44
N HIS A 270 4.57 34.33 -8.60
CA HIS A 270 5.70 35.21 -8.98
C HIS A 270 5.33 36.70 -9.08
N PHE A 271 4.04 37.03 -9.17
CA PHE A 271 3.52 38.40 -9.17
C PHE A 271 3.58 39.05 -7.78
N LEU A 272 3.83 38.28 -6.72
CA LEU A 272 4.10 38.82 -5.40
C LEU A 272 5.60 39.18 -5.30
N ASP A 273 5.90 40.46 -5.03
CA ASP A 273 7.27 41.00 -4.93
C ASP A 273 8.13 40.37 -3.80
N GLN A 274 7.55 39.49 -2.98
CA GLN A 274 8.21 38.84 -1.84
C GLN A 274 8.04 37.33 -1.90
N GLU A 275 9.06 36.62 -1.39
CA GLU A 275 8.98 35.17 -1.18
C GLU A 275 7.78 34.87 -0.28
N THR A 276 6.74 34.28 -0.88
CA THR A 276 5.48 34.05 -0.17
C THR A 276 5.60 32.76 0.63
N PRO A 277 5.63 32.82 1.97
CA PRO A 277 5.69 31.62 2.78
C PRO A 277 4.41 30.83 2.59
N ILE A 278 4.54 29.51 2.40
CA ILE A 278 3.38 28.63 2.35
C ILE A 278 2.66 28.71 3.71
N HIS A 279 1.37 29.04 3.66
CA HIS A 279 0.51 29.18 4.83
C HIS A 279 0.60 27.93 5.73
N LEU A 280 0.66 28.14 7.06
CA LEU A 280 0.76 27.13 8.12
C LEU A 280 2.03 26.27 8.17
N VAL A 281 3.03 26.45 7.31
CA VAL A 281 4.26 25.65 7.39
C VAL A 281 5.00 25.84 8.71
N ASN A 282 5.09 27.07 9.21
CA ASN A 282 5.76 27.36 10.48
C ASN A 282 4.99 26.74 11.66
N GLU A 283 3.66 26.90 11.68
CA GLU A 283 2.79 26.27 12.69
C GLU A 283 2.89 24.73 12.67
N ALA A 284 2.88 24.13 11.48
CA ALA A 284 3.05 22.68 11.31
C ALA A 284 4.42 22.20 11.80
N LYS A 285 5.48 22.99 11.57
CA LYS A 285 6.83 22.71 12.09
C LYS A 285 6.87 22.81 13.61
N GLU A 286 6.19 23.77 14.22
CA GLU A 286 6.09 23.88 15.68
C GLU A 286 5.36 22.67 16.27
N ASN A 287 4.24 22.26 15.69
CA ASN A 287 3.52 21.04 16.08
C ASN A 287 4.39 19.79 15.91
N TRP A 288 5.16 19.70 14.83
CA TRP A 288 6.13 18.63 14.64
C TRP A 288 7.17 18.60 15.76
N LYS A 289 7.71 19.76 16.14
CA LYS A 289 8.70 19.89 17.20
C LYS A 289 8.16 19.50 18.57
N GLN A 290 6.88 19.74 18.85
CA GLN A 290 6.25 19.29 20.10
C GLN A 290 6.22 17.76 20.22
N ILE A 291 6.08 17.05 19.10
CA ILE A 291 5.99 15.57 19.08
C ILE A 291 7.37 14.93 18.99
N ASN A 292 8.24 15.45 18.11
CA ASN A 292 9.49 14.81 17.72
C ASN A 292 10.74 15.61 18.12
N GLY A 293 10.60 16.72 18.85
CA GLY A 293 11.70 17.64 19.13
C GLY A 293 12.28 18.27 17.86
N ASP A 294 13.54 18.68 17.89
CA ASP A 294 14.22 19.27 16.73
C ASP A 294 14.68 18.25 15.67
N HIS A 295 14.23 16.99 15.75
CA HIS A 295 14.56 15.97 14.76
C HIS A 295 13.85 16.27 13.43
N LEU A 296 14.64 16.61 12.41
CA LEU A 296 14.18 16.83 11.04
C LEU A 296 14.78 15.75 10.11
N PRO A 297 14.07 15.39 9.03
CA PRO A 297 14.61 14.44 8.06
C PRO A 297 15.67 15.08 7.16
N GLU A 298 16.55 14.25 6.60
CA GLU A 298 17.55 14.66 5.60
C GLU A 298 16.90 15.24 4.35
N GLU A 299 15.83 14.60 3.86
CA GLU A 299 15.08 15.03 2.69
C GLU A 299 13.70 15.56 3.08
N LEU A 300 13.60 16.89 3.24
CA LEU A 300 12.36 17.56 3.69
C LEU A 300 11.19 17.39 2.71
N HIS A 301 11.44 17.16 1.43
CA HIS A 301 10.39 16.98 0.41
C HIS A 301 9.88 15.52 0.32
N VAL A 302 10.49 14.58 1.06
CA VAL A 302 10.14 13.15 0.99
C VAL A 302 9.35 12.72 2.23
N GLN A 303 8.05 12.48 2.07
CA GLN A 303 7.14 12.08 3.16
C GLN A 303 7.66 10.89 3.99
N LYS A 304 8.28 9.90 3.32
CA LYS A 304 8.82 8.71 3.98
C LYS A 304 9.91 9.06 5.00
N CYS A 305 10.73 10.08 4.73
CA CYS A 305 11.83 10.47 5.61
C CYS A 305 11.30 11.09 6.90
N TRP A 306 10.24 11.89 6.82
CA TRP A 306 9.50 12.36 8.00
C TRP A 306 8.88 11.20 8.78
N ASP A 307 8.17 10.31 8.09
CA ASP A 307 7.44 9.21 8.73
C ASP A 307 8.38 8.20 9.44
N ILE A 308 9.61 8.01 8.96
CA ILE A 308 10.64 7.20 9.63
C ILE A 308 10.91 7.69 11.06
N ILE A 309 10.87 9.00 11.31
CA ILE A 309 11.08 9.56 12.65
C ILE A 309 9.94 9.13 13.59
N ASN A 310 8.68 9.24 13.13
CA ASN A 310 7.51 8.75 13.88
C ASN A 310 7.58 7.23 14.11
N ILE A 311 7.97 6.45 13.09
CA ILE A 311 8.15 4.99 13.20
C ILE A 311 9.17 4.65 14.29
N ASN A 312 10.33 5.32 14.30
CA ASN A 312 11.37 5.06 15.28
C ASN A 312 10.89 5.38 16.70
N ARG A 313 10.16 6.48 16.89
CA ARG A 313 9.53 6.82 18.17
C ARG A 313 8.56 5.73 18.63
N ILE A 314 7.63 5.30 17.77
CA ILE A 314 6.66 4.23 18.10
C ILE A 314 7.37 2.92 18.45
N VAL A 315 8.42 2.55 17.72
CA VAL A 315 9.22 1.34 18.00
C VAL A 315 9.88 1.41 19.38
N LEU A 316 10.39 2.58 19.80
CA LEU A 316 10.99 2.78 21.12
C LEU A 316 9.95 2.68 22.25
N GLU A 317 8.70 3.07 22.00
CA GLU A 317 7.60 3.01 22.98
C GLU A 317 7.06 1.58 23.21
N MET A 318 7.22 0.66 22.25
CA MET A 318 6.59 -0.67 22.27
C MET A 318 7.14 -1.67 23.32
N GLN A 319 8.26 -1.36 23.98
CA GLN A 319 8.97 -2.15 25.02
C GLN A 319 8.43 -3.58 25.28
N PRO A 320 9.13 -4.64 24.80
CA PRO A 320 8.64 -6.02 24.91
C PRO A 320 8.58 -6.50 26.36
N GLU A 321 7.49 -7.20 26.73
CA GLU A 321 7.26 -7.69 28.10
C GLU A 321 7.93 -9.04 28.36
N THR A 322 7.98 -9.90 27.35
CA THR A 322 8.44 -11.28 27.48
C THR A 322 9.59 -11.58 26.51
N SER A 323 10.34 -12.65 26.81
CA SER A 323 11.35 -13.17 25.87
C SER A 323 10.71 -13.63 24.55
N VAL A 324 9.47 -14.12 24.60
CA VAL A 324 8.68 -14.50 23.41
C VAL A 324 8.35 -13.28 22.57
N ASP A 325 7.88 -12.18 23.18
CA ASP A 325 7.62 -10.93 22.46
C ASP A 325 8.87 -10.32 21.86
N THR A 326 9.98 -10.35 22.60
CA THR A 326 11.27 -9.87 22.09
C THR A 326 11.70 -10.66 20.85
N ALA A 327 11.64 -12.00 20.92
CA ALA A 327 11.97 -12.88 19.79
C ALA A 327 10.99 -12.67 18.61
N ARG A 328 9.70 -12.52 18.89
CA ARG A 328 8.66 -12.24 17.89
C ARG A 328 8.95 -10.94 17.17
N LEU A 329 9.05 -9.81 17.87
CA LEU A 329 9.25 -8.49 17.26
C LEU A 329 10.54 -8.44 16.43
N LYS A 330 11.65 -9.02 16.91
CA LYS A 330 12.89 -9.13 16.13
C LYS A 330 12.72 -9.96 14.87
N ALA A 331 12.09 -11.13 14.97
CA ALA A 331 11.84 -11.98 13.82
C ALA A 331 10.97 -11.30 12.74
N LEU A 332 10.01 -10.46 13.15
CA LEU A 332 9.09 -9.79 12.24
C LEU A 332 9.70 -8.60 11.49
N GLN A 333 10.86 -8.09 11.93
CA GLN A 333 11.62 -7.04 11.24
C GLN A 333 12.44 -7.58 10.04
N GLU A 334 12.62 -8.89 9.95
CA GLU A 334 13.22 -9.51 8.76
C GLU A 334 12.32 -9.32 7.52
N LYS A 335 12.94 -8.97 6.39
CA LYS A 335 12.25 -8.60 5.15
C LYS A 335 11.28 -9.68 4.65
N GLU A 336 11.66 -10.95 4.82
CA GLU A 336 10.93 -12.12 4.36
C GLU A 336 9.74 -12.47 5.27
N SER A 337 9.79 -12.09 6.55
CA SER A 337 8.75 -12.39 7.55
C SER A 337 7.41 -11.73 7.24
N GLY A 338 7.46 -10.58 6.57
CA GLY A 338 6.27 -9.83 6.15
C GLY A 338 5.90 -10.02 4.67
N ALA A 339 6.55 -10.91 3.93
CA ALA A 339 6.32 -11.04 2.49
C ALA A 339 4.88 -11.47 2.17
N TRP A 340 4.30 -12.39 2.95
CA TRP A 340 2.91 -12.84 2.78
C TRP A 340 1.87 -11.71 2.85
N LEU A 341 2.09 -10.68 3.67
CA LEU A 341 1.22 -9.49 3.78
C LEU A 341 1.23 -8.58 2.54
N LYS A 342 2.12 -8.86 1.59
CA LYS A 342 2.22 -8.18 0.29
C LYS A 342 1.70 -9.04 -0.86
N ALA A 343 1.25 -10.26 -0.59
CA ALA A 343 0.70 -11.16 -1.60
C ALA A 343 -0.72 -10.74 -1.97
N PHE A 344 -1.03 -10.68 -3.27
CA PHE A 344 -2.38 -10.43 -3.75
C PHE A 344 -3.27 -11.66 -3.45
N PRO A 345 -4.51 -11.52 -2.93
CA PRO A 345 -5.33 -12.65 -2.56
C PRO A 345 -6.05 -13.18 -3.80
N SER A 346 -5.55 -14.28 -4.39
CA SER A 346 -6.16 -14.88 -5.57
C SER A 346 -6.23 -16.40 -5.44
N LYS A 347 -7.43 -16.94 -5.67
CA LYS A 347 -7.70 -18.38 -5.67
C LYS A 347 -7.01 -19.04 -6.85
N ASN A 348 -7.09 -18.43 -8.04
CA ASN A 348 -6.57 -18.99 -9.30
C ASN A 348 -5.07 -19.22 -9.26
N ILE A 349 -4.32 -18.32 -8.63
CA ILE A 349 -2.88 -18.50 -8.49
C ILE A 349 -2.52 -19.17 -7.17
N GLY A 350 -3.44 -19.37 -6.22
CA GLY A 350 -3.17 -20.05 -4.94
C GLY A 350 -2.47 -19.19 -3.88
N THR A 351 -2.71 -17.87 -3.86
CA THR A 351 -2.21 -16.93 -2.83
C THR A 351 -3.30 -16.49 -1.84
N PHE A 352 -4.55 -16.85 -2.12
CA PHE A 352 -5.68 -16.60 -1.21
C PHE A 352 -5.52 -17.34 0.13
N MET A 353 -5.98 -16.71 1.21
CA MET A 353 -6.04 -17.32 2.55
C MET A 353 -7.45 -17.20 3.08
N GLU A 354 -7.98 -18.28 3.63
CA GLU A 354 -9.29 -18.27 4.27
C GLU A 354 -9.28 -17.44 5.55
N ASN A 355 -10.46 -16.97 5.97
CA ASN A 355 -10.61 -16.09 7.13
C ASN A 355 -9.92 -16.66 8.37
N ARG A 356 -10.17 -17.93 8.72
CA ARG A 356 -9.60 -18.56 9.92
C ARG A 356 -8.07 -18.59 9.86
N SER A 357 -7.50 -18.99 8.73
CA SER A 357 -6.05 -19.04 8.57
C SER A 357 -5.41 -17.66 8.60
N PHE A 358 -5.96 -16.70 7.85
CA PHE A 358 -5.45 -15.33 7.81
C PHE A 358 -5.50 -14.67 9.19
N ARG A 359 -6.62 -14.80 9.91
CA ARG A 359 -6.80 -14.25 11.26
C ARG A 359 -5.84 -14.88 12.27
N ALA A 360 -5.65 -16.20 12.23
CA ALA A 360 -4.67 -16.88 13.09
C ALA A 360 -3.23 -16.36 12.84
N CYS A 361 -2.84 -16.19 11.57
CA CYS A 361 -1.53 -15.64 11.22
C CYS A 361 -1.36 -14.18 11.67
N MET A 362 -2.41 -13.36 11.54
CA MET A 362 -2.40 -11.98 12.01
C MET A 362 -2.30 -11.91 13.53
N ALA A 363 -3.02 -12.76 14.26
CA ALA A 363 -2.94 -12.86 15.71
C ALA A 363 -1.54 -13.28 16.17
N LEU A 364 -0.94 -14.30 15.55
CA LEU A 364 0.45 -14.70 15.83
C LEU A 364 1.44 -13.57 15.56
N ARG A 365 1.26 -12.82 14.47
CA ARG A 365 2.12 -11.68 14.13
C ARG A 365 2.01 -10.56 15.16
N LEU A 366 0.80 -10.20 15.58
CA LEU A 366 0.56 -9.10 16.52
C LEU A 366 0.74 -9.51 18.00
N GLY A 367 0.85 -10.80 18.30
CA GLY A 367 0.90 -11.30 19.67
C GLY A 367 -0.46 -11.20 20.37
N CYS A 368 -1.54 -11.35 19.62
CA CYS A 368 -2.91 -11.27 20.13
C CYS A 368 -3.40 -12.63 20.62
N LYS A 369 -4.27 -12.60 21.64
CA LYS A 369 -5.08 -13.74 22.03
C LYS A 369 -6.14 -14.00 20.96
N PHE A 370 -6.28 -15.24 20.51
CA PHE A 370 -7.25 -15.57 19.45
C PHE A 370 -7.90 -16.95 19.59
N VAL A 371 -7.44 -17.79 20.52
CA VAL A 371 -8.12 -19.03 20.89
C VAL A 371 -8.54 -18.97 22.35
N LYS A 372 -9.58 -19.74 22.71
CA LYS A 372 -9.88 -20.01 24.12
C LYS A 372 -8.94 -21.09 24.63
N LYS A 373 -8.64 -21.09 25.94
CA LYS A 373 -7.89 -22.19 26.57
C LYS A 373 -8.60 -23.52 26.30
N HIS A 374 -7.86 -24.52 25.86
CA HIS A 374 -8.40 -25.84 25.52
C HIS A 374 -7.32 -26.92 25.67
N LYS A 375 -7.72 -28.19 25.68
CA LYS A 375 -6.79 -29.32 25.72
C LYS A 375 -6.48 -29.78 24.30
N CYS A 376 -5.20 -29.83 23.94
CA CYS A 376 -4.75 -30.39 22.67
C CYS A 376 -4.79 -31.93 22.72
N GLU A 377 -4.88 -32.56 21.54
CA GLU A 377 -4.79 -34.02 21.35
C GLU A 377 -3.46 -34.64 21.85
N CYS A 378 -2.41 -33.83 22.03
CA CYS A 378 -1.16 -34.25 22.66
C CYS A 378 -1.24 -34.32 24.20
N GLY A 379 -2.35 -33.85 24.79
CA GLY A 379 -2.59 -33.82 26.22
C GLY A 379 -2.27 -32.49 26.91
N ILE A 380 -1.49 -31.60 26.27
CA ILE A 380 -1.10 -30.31 26.83
C ILE A 380 -2.23 -29.29 26.72
N VAL A 381 -2.37 -28.45 27.74
CA VAL A 381 -3.32 -27.31 27.74
C VAL A 381 -2.72 -26.17 26.91
N VAL A 382 -3.47 -25.74 25.90
CA VAL A 382 -3.14 -24.61 25.03
C VAL A 382 -3.64 -23.33 25.67
N ASP A 383 -2.77 -22.32 25.74
CA ASP A 383 -3.11 -20.99 26.22
C ASP A 383 -3.86 -20.16 25.16
N GLU A 384 -4.24 -18.94 25.51
CA GLU A 384 -5.04 -18.07 24.63
C GLU A 384 -4.26 -17.57 23.39
N ASN A 385 -2.93 -17.67 23.44
CA ASN A 385 -2.02 -17.28 22.36
C ASN A 385 -1.87 -18.38 21.30
N GLY A 386 -2.29 -19.62 21.59
CA GLY A 386 -2.26 -20.72 20.62
C GLY A 386 -0.87 -21.18 20.19
N ILE A 387 0.21 -20.62 20.74
CA ILE A 387 1.60 -20.85 20.33
C ILE A 387 1.98 -22.33 20.45
N HIS A 388 1.36 -23.06 21.39
CA HIS A 388 1.55 -24.50 21.57
C HIS A 388 1.50 -25.27 20.25
N GLY A 389 0.57 -24.93 19.34
CA GLY A 389 0.44 -25.63 18.06
C GLY A 389 1.73 -25.67 17.22
N LEU A 390 2.57 -24.63 17.34
CA LEU A 390 3.86 -24.53 16.65
C LEU A 390 4.92 -25.47 17.26
N ASN A 391 4.80 -25.79 18.56
CA ASN A 391 5.68 -26.69 19.30
C ASN A 391 5.16 -28.13 19.39
N CYS A 392 3.87 -28.35 19.16
CA CYS A 392 3.22 -29.63 19.38
C CYS A 392 3.90 -30.77 18.60
N THR A 393 4.13 -31.89 19.28
CA THR A 393 4.68 -33.11 18.67
C THR A 393 3.71 -33.74 17.67
N LYS A 394 2.40 -33.58 17.91
CA LYS A 394 1.29 -33.97 17.02
C LYS A 394 0.80 -32.81 16.13
N SER A 395 1.66 -31.84 15.81
CA SER A 395 1.26 -30.66 15.03
C SER A 395 0.71 -31.02 13.64
N LYS A 396 -0.54 -30.62 13.37
CA LYS A 396 -1.23 -30.91 12.10
C LYS A 396 -0.76 -30.05 10.92
N GLY A 397 -0.02 -28.97 11.17
CA GLY A 397 0.48 -28.06 10.13
C GLY A 397 1.94 -28.26 9.72
N ARG A 398 2.70 -29.09 10.44
CA ARG A 398 4.14 -29.29 10.19
C ARG A 398 4.40 -29.95 8.83
N PHE A 399 3.70 -31.05 8.54
CA PHE A 399 3.89 -31.83 7.32
C PHE A 399 3.40 -31.09 6.07
N SER A 400 2.23 -30.46 6.13
CA SER A 400 1.70 -29.68 5.01
C SER A 400 2.61 -28.51 4.66
N ARG A 401 3.13 -27.79 5.67
CA ARG A 401 4.13 -26.72 5.47
C ARG A 401 5.39 -27.22 4.78
N HIS A 402 5.94 -28.35 5.24
CA HIS A 402 7.14 -28.96 4.66
C HIS A 402 6.92 -29.33 3.19
N SER A 403 5.80 -29.99 2.89
CA SER A 403 5.42 -30.35 1.53
C SER A 403 5.24 -29.12 0.64
N GLU A 404 4.51 -28.10 1.09
CA GLU A 404 4.28 -26.87 0.31
C GLU A 404 5.58 -26.10 0.04
N LEU A 405 6.51 -26.03 1.00
CA LEU A 405 7.83 -25.41 0.81
C LEU A 405 8.64 -26.13 -0.29
N ASN A 406 8.70 -27.46 -0.24
CA ASN A 406 9.41 -28.26 -1.25
C ASN A 406 8.78 -28.15 -2.63
N ASP A 407 7.46 -28.21 -2.70
CA ASP A 407 6.71 -28.07 -3.94
C ASP A 407 6.91 -26.67 -4.57
N ILE A 408 6.94 -25.59 -3.77
CA ILE A 408 7.26 -24.25 -4.27
C ILE A 408 8.67 -24.21 -4.89
N ILE A 409 9.67 -24.82 -4.26
CA ILE A 409 11.05 -24.84 -4.78
C ILE A 409 11.13 -25.66 -6.06
N HIS A 410 10.53 -26.85 -6.08
CA HIS A 410 10.45 -27.71 -7.24
C HIS A 410 9.77 -27.01 -8.43
N ARG A 411 8.61 -26.39 -8.23
CA ARG A 411 7.92 -25.60 -9.26
C ARG A 411 8.69 -24.37 -9.71
N SER A 412 9.44 -23.74 -8.80
CA SER A 412 10.30 -22.60 -9.15
C SER A 412 11.47 -23.03 -10.03
N LEU A 413 12.06 -24.20 -9.78
CA LEU A 413 13.10 -24.78 -10.63
C LEU A 413 12.53 -25.17 -12.01
N ALA A 414 11.35 -25.78 -12.05
CA ALA A 414 10.65 -26.09 -13.30
C ALA A 414 10.36 -24.83 -14.12
N SER A 415 9.95 -23.73 -13.46
CA SER A 415 9.68 -22.44 -14.10
C SER A 415 10.92 -21.79 -14.73
N ILE A 416 12.13 -22.18 -14.27
CA ILE A 416 13.40 -21.77 -14.88
C ILE A 416 14.03 -22.84 -15.77
N SER A 417 13.22 -23.79 -16.25
CA SER A 417 13.62 -24.90 -17.11
C SER A 417 14.73 -25.78 -16.51
N ILE A 418 14.78 -25.89 -15.18
CA ILE A 418 15.69 -26.81 -14.47
C ILE A 418 14.86 -27.99 -13.97
N PRO A 419 14.92 -29.16 -14.64
CA PRO A 419 14.22 -30.34 -14.17
C PRO A 419 14.78 -30.77 -12.80
N SER A 420 13.89 -31.19 -11.91
CA SER A 420 14.24 -31.68 -10.58
C SER A 420 13.31 -32.80 -10.16
N SER A 421 13.73 -33.62 -9.21
CA SER A 421 12.94 -34.69 -8.60
C SER A 421 12.79 -34.44 -7.12
N LEU A 422 11.59 -34.68 -6.58
CA LEU A 422 11.36 -34.75 -5.14
C LEU A 422 11.75 -36.12 -4.60
N GLU A 423 12.24 -36.12 -3.36
CA GLU A 423 12.67 -37.29 -2.62
C GLU A 423 13.59 -38.26 -3.42
N PRO A 424 14.73 -37.79 -3.96
CA PRO A 424 15.64 -38.63 -4.75
C PRO A 424 16.21 -39.79 -3.92
N SER A 425 16.28 -40.98 -4.53
CA SER A 425 16.89 -42.18 -3.95
C SER A 425 18.33 -42.38 -4.41
N GLY A 426 19.17 -43.04 -3.60
CA GLY A 426 20.51 -43.49 -4.01
C GLY A 426 21.63 -42.45 -3.92
N LEU A 427 21.38 -41.29 -3.32
CA LEU A 427 22.38 -40.22 -3.13
C LEU A 427 23.36 -40.48 -1.98
N SER A 428 23.07 -41.44 -1.12
CA SER A 428 23.97 -41.87 -0.07
C SER A 428 24.02 -43.39 -0.06
N ARG A 429 25.23 -43.95 -0.12
CA ARG A 429 25.45 -45.40 -0.24
C ARG A 429 25.28 -46.14 1.08
N ASP A 430 25.52 -45.45 2.20
CA ASP A 430 25.79 -46.12 3.49
C ASP A 430 24.74 -45.85 4.58
N ASP A 431 23.91 -44.80 4.45
CA ASP A 431 23.07 -44.33 5.58
C ASP A 431 21.57 -44.14 5.25
N GLY A 432 21.14 -44.48 4.03
CA GLY A 432 19.74 -44.39 3.60
C GLY A 432 19.15 -42.98 3.66
N LYS A 433 19.97 -41.93 3.81
CA LYS A 433 19.50 -40.55 3.90
C LYS A 433 18.85 -40.13 2.58
N ARG A 434 17.63 -39.58 2.68
CA ARG A 434 16.84 -39.09 1.56
C ARG A 434 16.62 -37.58 1.73
N PRO A 435 17.27 -36.72 0.92
CA PRO A 435 16.97 -35.29 0.90
C PRO A 435 15.59 -35.05 0.25
N ASP A 436 15.06 -33.84 0.39
CA ASP A 436 13.73 -33.52 -0.11
C ASP A 436 13.68 -33.35 -1.63
N GLY A 437 14.79 -32.96 -2.26
CA GLY A 437 14.85 -32.85 -3.71
C GLY A 437 16.24 -32.67 -4.30
N MET A 438 16.34 -32.86 -5.61
CA MET A 438 17.56 -32.70 -6.38
C MET A 438 17.29 -32.26 -7.82
N THR A 439 18.18 -31.45 -8.40
CA THR A 439 18.15 -31.12 -9.83
C THR A 439 18.69 -32.27 -10.68
N LEU A 440 18.00 -32.59 -11.78
CA LEU A 440 18.39 -33.65 -12.72
C LEU A 440 19.50 -33.19 -13.68
N VAL A 441 19.73 -31.87 -13.75
CA VAL A 441 20.81 -31.24 -14.50
C VAL A 441 21.71 -30.44 -13.56
N PRO A 442 22.97 -30.16 -13.95
CA PRO A 442 23.86 -29.31 -13.18
C PRO A 442 23.25 -27.94 -12.87
N TRP A 443 23.30 -27.55 -11.59
CA TRP A 443 22.90 -26.23 -11.13
C TRP A 443 24.01 -25.20 -11.33
N SER A 444 25.26 -25.55 -11.01
CA SER A 444 26.44 -24.72 -11.28
C SER A 444 27.72 -25.55 -11.23
N HIS A 445 28.72 -25.19 -12.03
CA HIS A 445 30.04 -25.84 -12.06
C HIS A 445 29.98 -27.37 -12.28
N GLY A 446 29.03 -27.85 -13.09
CA GLY A 446 28.83 -29.29 -13.32
C GLY A 446 28.18 -30.06 -12.16
N GLN A 447 27.88 -29.38 -11.04
CA GLN A 447 27.29 -30.02 -9.85
C GLN A 447 25.77 -29.82 -9.80
N SER A 448 25.03 -30.87 -9.47
CA SER A 448 23.59 -30.78 -9.19
C SER A 448 23.31 -30.15 -7.83
N LEU A 449 22.20 -29.43 -7.73
CA LEU A 449 21.68 -28.89 -6.47
C LEU A 449 20.84 -29.95 -5.78
N VAL A 450 21.16 -30.23 -4.52
CA VAL A 450 20.39 -31.08 -3.61
C VAL A 450 19.87 -30.20 -2.48
N TRP A 451 18.60 -30.31 -2.11
CA TRP A 451 18.04 -29.52 -1.02
C TRP A 451 17.25 -30.37 -0.04
N ASP A 452 17.17 -29.85 1.17
CA ASP A 452 16.36 -30.41 2.24
C ASP A 452 15.85 -29.23 3.09
N SER A 453 14.53 -29.19 3.27
CA SER A 453 13.81 -28.11 3.91
C SER A 453 13.54 -28.39 5.37
N THR A 454 13.45 -27.33 6.17
CA THR A 454 13.07 -27.42 7.57
C THR A 454 12.48 -26.09 8.02
N CYS A 455 11.42 -26.15 8.82
CA CYS A 455 10.85 -24.98 9.47
C CYS A 455 10.81 -25.20 10.98
N VAL A 456 11.68 -24.50 11.71
CA VAL A 456 11.82 -24.59 13.15
C VAL A 456 11.01 -23.51 13.86
N ASN A 457 10.57 -23.77 15.09
CA ASN A 457 9.82 -22.78 15.84
C ASN A 457 10.75 -21.70 16.41
N THR A 458 10.46 -20.43 16.10
CA THR A 458 11.12 -19.24 16.69
C THR A 458 11.05 -19.25 18.22
N PHE A 459 9.96 -19.80 18.78
CA PHE A 459 9.67 -19.81 20.21
C PHE A 459 10.00 -21.14 20.91
N ALA A 460 10.76 -22.04 20.29
CA ALA A 460 11.17 -23.27 20.97
C ALA A 460 12.07 -22.93 22.17
N ASP A 461 11.87 -23.60 23.31
CA ASP A 461 12.62 -23.33 24.55
C ASP A 461 14.13 -23.44 24.36
N THR A 462 14.57 -24.38 23.50
CA THR A 462 15.97 -24.59 23.14
C THR A 462 16.61 -23.41 22.38
N TYR A 463 15.81 -22.59 21.70
CA TYR A 463 16.27 -21.46 20.90
C TYR A 463 15.91 -20.09 21.48
N LEU A 464 14.92 -20.00 22.38
CA LEU A 464 14.36 -18.73 22.85
C LEU A 464 15.41 -17.78 23.45
N LYS A 465 16.41 -18.33 24.16
CA LYS A 465 17.53 -17.57 24.70
C LYS A 465 18.30 -16.80 23.60
N TYR A 466 18.40 -17.37 22.41
CA TYR A 466 19.18 -16.83 21.30
C TYR A 466 18.30 -16.06 20.30
N THR A 467 17.06 -16.50 20.04
CA THR A 467 16.15 -15.82 19.10
C THR A 467 15.67 -14.47 19.61
N LYS A 468 15.65 -14.27 20.94
CA LYS A 468 15.45 -12.93 21.53
C LYS A 468 16.63 -11.99 21.32
N GLU A 469 17.82 -12.51 21.03
CA GLU A 469 19.04 -11.72 20.79
C GLU A 469 19.24 -11.49 19.29
N THR A 470 19.09 -12.55 18.48
CA THR A 470 19.36 -12.55 17.04
C THR A 470 18.20 -13.15 16.25
N ALA A 471 17.58 -12.36 15.37
CA ALA A 471 16.55 -12.85 14.45
C ALA A 471 17.11 -13.91 13.50
N GLY A 472 16.36 -15.00 13.26
CA GLY A 472 16.81 -16.07 12.37
C GLY A 472 17.84 -17.04 12.96
N TYR A 473 18.20 -16.90 14.24
CA TYR A 473 19.16 -17.79 14.90
C TYR A 473 18.75 -19.26 14.80
N ALA A 474 17.47 -19.59 15.03
CA ALA A 474 17.01 -20.97 14.99
C ALA A 474 17.09 -21.53 13.56
N ALA A 475 16.77 -20.73 12.55
CA ALA A 475 16.94 -21.11 11.15
C ALA A 475 18.42 -21.37 10.81
N GLU A 476 19.35 -20.55 11.30
CA GLU A 476 20.79 -20.77 11.09
C GLU A 476 21.30 -22.05 11.74
N GLU A 477 20.95 -22.32 13.00
CA GLU A 477 21.35 -23.56 13.68
C GLU A 477 20.73 -24.81 13.03
N ALA A 478 19.48 -24.72 12.58
CA ALA A 478 18.86 -25.80 11.81
C ALA A 478 19.56 -26.01 10.46
N ALA A 479 19.99 -24.95 9.77
CA ALA A 479 20.77 -25.07 8.55
C ALA A 479 22.14 -25.74 8.80
N LYS A 480 22.87 -25.34 9.85
CA LYS A 480 24.15 -25.97 10.24
C LYS A 480 23.99 -27.46 10.54
N ARG A 481 22.93 -27.85 11.26
CA ARG A 481 22.64 -29.27 11.52
C ARG A 481 22.37 -30.05 10.24
N LYS A 482 21.62 -29.47 9.28
CA LYS A 482 21.38 -30.10 7.97
C LYS A 482 22.66 -30.22 7.15
N MET A 483 23.51 -29.20 7.11
CA MET A 483 24.83 -29.27 6.47
C MET A 483 25.67 -30.41 7.04
N LYS A 484 25.73 -30.54 8.38
CA LYS A 484 26.44 -31.66 9.03
C LYS A 484 25.81 -33.01 8.70
N LYS A 485 24.47 -33.10 8.67
CA LYS A 485 23.74 -34.34 8.33
C LYS A 485 24.08 -34.82 6.92
N TYR A 486 24.22 -33.92 5.96
CA TYR A 486 24.45 -34.22 4.55
C TYR A 486 25.87 -33.85 4.06
N ILE A 487 26.85 -33.93 4.95
CA ILE A 487 28.26 -33.64 4.60
C ILE A 487 28.78 -34.56 3.50
N THR A 488 28.40 -35.85 3.56
CA THR A 488 28.76 -36.87 2.56
C THR A 488 28.23 -36.55 1.17
N ILE A 489 27.05 -35.93 1.06
CA ILE A 489 26.51 -35.45 -0.23
C ILE A 489 27.40 -34.34 -0.79
N THR A 490 27.89 -33.44 0.07
CA THR A 490 28.79 -32.36 -0.37
C THR A 490 30.14 -32.91 -0.82
N GLU A 491 30.65 -33.94 -0.13
CA GLU A 491 31.90 -34.66 -0.49
C GLU A 491 31.77 -35.42 -1.82
N GLN A 492 30.57 -35.90 -2.15
CA GLN A 492 30.26 -36.59 -3.42
C GLN A 492 30.00 -35.64 -4.60
N ASN A 493 30.53 -34.41 -4.55
CA ASN A 493 30.48 -33.42 -5.63
C ASN A 493 29.07 -32.86 -5.93
N TYR A 494 28.19 -32.78 -4.93
CA TYR A 494 26.89 -32.10 -5.02
C TYR A 494 26.89 -30.76 -4.30
N ILE A 495 26.04 -29.83 -4.75
CA ILE A 495 25.76 -28.58 -4.03
C ILE A 495 24.59 -28.82 -3.09
N PHE A 496 24.85 -28.89 -1.79
CA PHE A 496 23.79 -29.04 -0.80
C PHE A 496 23.25 -27.69 -0.30
N ALA A 497 21.93 -27.52 -0.34
CA ALA A 497 21.20 -26.33 0.09
C ALA A 497 20.25 -26.64 1.28
N PRO A 498 20.61 -26.24 2.51
CA PRO A 498 19.75 -26.40 3.68
C PRO A 498 18.69 -25.29 3.71
N LEU A 499 17.49 -25.57 3.19
CA LEU A 499 16.39 -24.61 3.15
C LEU A 499 15.72 -24.50 4.52
N SER A 500 16.26 -23.61 5.36
CA SER A 500 15.89 -23.48 6.76
C SER A 500 15.14 -22.19 7.05
N PHE A 501 13.97 -22.34 7.67
CA PHE A 501 13.00 -21.30 7.95
C PHE A 501 12.63 -21.29 9.44
N GLU A 502 12.24 -20.13 9.94
CA GLU A 502 11.59 -19.97 11.23
C GLU A 502 10.07 -19.78 11.08
N THR A 503 9.30 -20.20 12.08
CA THR A 503 7.83 -20.05 12.08
C THR A 503 7.39 -18.59 11.97
N MET A 504 8.10 -17.64 12.57
CA MET A 504 7.78 -16.21 12.43
C MET A 504 8.27 -15.57 11.13
N GLY A 505 8.96 -16.36 10.27
CA GLY A 505 9.32 -15.97 8.92
C GLY A 505 10.80 -15.69 8.60
N PRO A 506 11.74 -15.52 9.56
CA PRO A 506 13.16 -15.43 9.23
C PRO A 506 13.69 -16.66 8.48
N TRP A 507 14.63 -16.44 7.57
CA TRP A 507 15.29 -17.50 6.80
C TRP A 507 16.78 -17.52 7.12
N SER A 508 17.40 -18.71 7.06
CA SER A 508 18.86 -18.79 7.12
C SER A 508 19.50 -18.07 5.93
N SER A 509 20.73 -17.59 6.13
CA SER A 509 21.56 -16.95 5.10
C SER A 509 21.75 -17.85 3.88
N GLY A 510 21.92 -19.16 4.07
CA GLY A 510 21.98 -20.15 3.00
C GLY A 510 20.69 -20.18 2.16
N THR A 511 19.54 -20.21 2.82
CA THR A 511 18.22 -20.16 2.16
C THR A 511 18.04 -18.86 1.37
N LYS A 512 18.38 -17.71 1.98
CA LYS A 512 18.32 -16.40 1.30
C LYS A 512 19.17 -16.37 0.03
N LYS A 513 20.37 -16.97 0.05
CA LYS A 513 21.25 -17.06 -1.12
C LYS A 513 20.64 -17.90 -2.25
N ILE A 514 20.11 -19.08 -1.93
CA ILE A 514 19.53 -19.98 -2.95
C ILE A 514 18.25 -19.38 -3.54
N VAL A 515 17.33 -18.90 -2.71
CA VAL A 515 16.08 -18.26 -3.17
C VAL A 515 16.38 -16.99 -3.98
N LYS A 516 17.41 -16.22 -3.61
CA LYS A 516 17.87 -15.07 -4.40
C LYS A 516 18.33 -15.51 -5.80
N LYS A 517 19.16 -16.55 -5.92
CA LYS A 517 19.63 -17.07 -7.22
C LYS A 517 18.49 -17.61 -8.09
N ILE A 518 17.55 -18.35 -7.50
CA ILE A 518 16.34 -18.81 -8.22
C ILE A 518 15.53 -17.61 -8.70
N GLY A 519 15.31 -16.61 -7.83
CA GLY A 519 14.60 -15.38 -8.16
C GLY A 519 15.27 -14.57 -9.27
N GLU A 520 16.59 -14.50 -9.31
CA GLU A 520 17.36 -13.83 -10.38
C GLU A 520 17.18 -14.53 -11.72
N LYS A 521 17.26 -15.87 -11.74
CA LYS A 521 16.97 -16.67 -12.96
C LYS A 521 15.53 -16.50 -13.43
N LEU A 522 14.57 -16.47 -12.50
CA LEU A 522 13.16 -16.18 -12.82
C LEU A 522 13.01 -14.79 -13.45
N THR A 523 13.64 -13.76 -12.88
CA THR A 523 13.59 -12.40 -13.43
C THR A 523 14.21 -12.33 -14.83
N GLN A 524 15.33 -13.03 -15.07
CA GLN A 524 15.95 -13.10 -16.39
C GLN A 524 15.02 -13.72 -17.44
N LEU A 525 14.31 -14.79 -17.08
CA LEU A 525 13.41 -15.48 -18.02
C LEU A 525 12.08 -14.75 -18.24
N THR A 526 11.52 -14.13 -17.20
CA THR A 526 10.20 -13.50 -17.25
C THR A 526 10.22 -12.02 -17.64
N GLY A 527 11.39 -11.38 -17.59
CA GLY A 527 11.54 -9.93 -17.77
C GLY A 527 10.96 -9.08 -16.63
N THR A 528 10.32 -9.68 -15.62
CA THR A 528 9.72 -8.94 -14.51
C THR A 528 10.63 -8.85 -13.30
N THR A 529 10.84 -7.61 -12.83
CA THR A 529 11.60 -7.31 -11.61
C THR A 529 10.91 -7.83 -10.34
N LYS A 530 9.62 -8.19 -10.41
CA LYS A 530 8.83 -8.68 -9.28
C LYS A 530 8.93 -10.19 -9.05
N SER A 531 9.50 -10.97 -9.98
CA SER A 531 9.59 -12.44 -9.86
C SER A 531 10.20 -12.91 -8.53
N LYS A 532 11.29 -12.28 -8.09
CA LYS A 532 11.88 -12.57 -6.77
C LYS A 532 10.92 -12.31 -5.61
N SER A 533 10.16 -11.22 -5.65
CA SER A 533 9.18 -10.92 -4.60
C SER A 533 8.01 -11.90 -4.59
N PHE A 534 7.57 -12.37 -5.76
CA PHE A 534 6.51 -13.36 -5.86
C PHE A 534 6.94 -14.70 -5.28
N LEU A 535 8.18 -15.16 -5.56
CA LEU A 535 8.72 -16.35 -4.92
C LEU A 535 8.78 -16.22 -3.39
N ALA A 536 9.25 -15.08 -2.88
CA ALA A 536 9.28 -14.84 -1.44
C ALA A 536 7.89 -14.81 -0.80
N GLN A 537 6.90 -14.23 -1.48
CA GLN A 537 5.49 -14.26 -1.05
C GLN A 537 4.97 -15.69 -0.95
N ARG A 538 5.27 -16.56 -1.92
CA ARG A 538 4.86 -17.98 -1.90
C ARG A 538 5.43 -18.72 -0.71
N LEU A 539 6.74 -18.64 -0.50
CA LEU A 539 7.40 -19.29 0.63
C LEU A 539 6.87 -18.77 1.97
N SER A 540 6.68 -17.45 2.08
CA SER A 540 6.12 -16.82 3.27
C SER A 540 4.68 -17.27 3.54
N LEU A 541 3.83 -17.37 2.51
CA LEU A 541 2.46 -17.90 2.61
C LEU A 541 2.44 -19.36 3.08
N ALA A 542 3.33 -20.22 2.56
CA ALA A 542 3.43 -21.61 2.97
C ALA A 542 3.76 -21.74 4.46
N ILE A 543 4.70 -20.92 4.96
CA ILE A 543 5.04 -20.86 6.38
C ILE A 543 3.80 -20.48 7.20
N GLN A 544 3.09 -19.42 6.80
CA GLN A 544 1.93 -18.92 7.52
C GLN A 544 0.74 -19.89 7.49
N ARG A 545 0.43 -20.51 6.35
CA ARG A 545 -0.59 -21.56 6.25
C ARG A 545 -0.27 -22.73 7.17
N GLY A 546 0.99 -23.16 7.19
CA GLY A 546 1.50 -24.15 8.12
C GLY A 546 1.31 -23.77 9.59
N ASN A 547 1.61 -22.52 9.94
CA ASN A 547 1.40 -21.99 11.29
C ASN A 547 -0.09 -22.02 11.67
N ALA A 548 -0.95 -21.50 10.80
CA ALA A 548 -2.40 -21.52 11.01
C ALA A 548 -2.92 -22.95 11.21
N ALA A 549 -2.52 -23.89 10.35
CA ALA A 549 -2.91 -25.30 10.49
C ALA A 549 -2.37 -25.94 11.78
N SER A 550 -1.16 -25.58 12.19
CA SER A 550 -0.53 -26.07 13.43
C SER A 550 -1.30 -25.64 14.66
N VAL A 551 -1.74 -24.38 14.68
CA VAL A 551 -2.56 -23.80 15.74
C VAL A 551 -3.98 -24.35 15.69
N LEU A 552 -4.69 -24.22 14.56
CA LEU A 552 -6.10 -24.61 14.46
C LEU A 552 -6.27 -26.12 14.68
N GLY A 553 -5.24 -26.91 14.34
CA GLY A 553 -5.21 -28.34 14.59
C GLY A 553 -5.09 -28.74 16.06
N THR A 554 -4.84 -27.82 16.99
CA THR A 554 -4.88 -28.11 18.43
C THR A 554 -6.30 -28.09 18.99
N LEU A 555 -7.24 -27.46 18.29
CA LEU A 555 -8.62 -27.37 18.73
C LEU A 555 -9.24 -28.78 18.79
N PRO A 556 -10.15 -29.04 19.75
CA PRO A 556 -10.85 -30.32 19.82
C PRO A 556 -11.54 -30.61 18.49
N THR A 557 -11.42 -31.85 18.00
CA THR A 557 -12.19 -32.30 16.86
C THR A 557 -13.68 -32.23 17.24
N CYS A 558 -14.45 -31.39 16.56
CA CYS A 558 -15.89 -31.57 16.55
C CYS A 558 -16.17 -32.97 15.99
N VAL A 559 -17.07 -33.73 16.62
CA VAL A 559 -17.58 -34.98 16.03
C VAL A 559 -18.03 -34.63 14.62
N GLY A 560 -17.47 -35.31 13.63
CA GLY A 560 -17.84 -35.12 12.23
C GLY A 560 -19.34 -35.39 12.07
N MET A 561 -19.93 -34.87 11.01
CA MET A 561 -21.33 -35.13 10.68
C MET A 561 -21.45 -36.58 10.15
N GLU A 562 -21.20 -37.58 11.00
CA GLU A 562 -21.24 -39.01 10.65
C GLU A 562 -22.62 -39.40 10.09
N GLU A 563 -23.67 -38.70 10.53
CA GLU A 563 -25.05 -38.76 10.03
C GLU A 563 -25.19 -38.59 8.51
N VAL A 564 -24.26 -37.86 7.86
CA VAL A 564 -24.30 -37.63 6.40
C VAL A 564 -23.87 -38.86 5.60
N PHE A 565 -23.15 -39.80 6.24
CA PHE A 565 -22.77 -41.08 5.63
C PHE A 565 -23.78 -42.20 5.89
N TYR A 566 -24.85 -41.91 6.66
CA TYR A 566 -25.94 -42.84 6.93
C TYR A 566 -27.20 -42.56 6.07
N CYS A 567 -27.06 -41.81 4.97
CA CYS A 567 -28.12 -41.64 3.96
C CYS A 567 -28.00 -42.65 2.82
#